data_AF-A0A931UBH4-F1
#
_entry.id   AF-A0A931UBH4-F1
#
_cell.length_a   1.000
_cell.length_b   1.000
_cell.length_c   1.000
_cell.angle_alpha   90.00
_cell.angle_beta   90.00
_cell.angle_gamma   90.00
#
_symmetry.space_group_name_H-M   'P 1'
#
loop_
_entity.id
_entity.type
_entity.pdbx_description
1 polymer ?
#
loop_
_entity_poly.entity_id
_entity_poly.type
_entity_poly.pdbx_seq_one_letter_code
_entity_poly.pdbx_strand_id
1 'polypeptide(L)'
;MAWFDRAPGEKKNPSEVSSPPPLSPAKSAEEVPAESAAEELVAYLYKGSRVTGQLTFHGPGRIDGSVDGEVLCHGVLTIGEEAEVRARI
;
A
#
# COMPACT_ATOMS: atom_id res chain seq x y z
N MET A 1 28.52 -21.58 -43.05
CA MET A 1 28.46 -20.74 -41.83
C MET A 1 27.04 -20.81 -41.27
N ALA A 2 26.66 -21.94 -40.67
CA ALA A 2 25.39 -22.13 -39.99
C ALA A 2 25.70 -22.31 -38.51
N TRP A 3 25.28 -21.37 -37.67
CA TRP A 3 25.50 -21.40 -36.23
C TRP A 3 24.18 -21.23 -35.44
N PHE A 4 23.07 -21.63 -36.06
CA PHE A 4 21.79 -21.79 -35.37
C PHE A 4 21.66 -23.23 -34.88
N ASP A 5 22.19 -23.53 -33.70
CA ASP A 5 21.71 -24.67 -32.91
C ASP A 5 21.95 -24.38 -31.42
N ARG A 6 20.91 -23.85 -30.78
CA ARG A 6 20.88 -23.55 -29.34
C ARG A 6 19.55 -23.99 -28.76
N ALA A 7 19.52 -25.20 -28.18
CA ALA A 7 18.78 -25.52 -26.96
C ALA A 7 19.22 -26.90 -26.42
N PRO A 8 19.90 -26.96 -25.26
CA PRO A 8 20.09 -28.21 -24.54
C PRO A 8 19.01 -28.38 -23.46
N GLY A 9 18.49 -29.61 -23.34
CA GLY A 9 18.21 -30.22 -22.04
C GLY A 9 16.80 -30.05 -21.45
N GLU A 10 15.84 -30.81 -21.97
CA GLU A 10 14.81 -31.40 -21.11
C GLU A 10 15.43 -32.52 -20.27
N LYS A 11 15.40 -32.39 -18.94
CA LYS A 11 15.19 -33.53 -18.04
C LYS A 11 14.75 -33.09 -16.65
N LYS A 12 13.51 -33.47 -16.35
CA LYS A 12 12.83 -33.51 -15.05
C LYS A 12 13.70 -34.06 -13.90
N ASN A 13 13.52 -33.41 -12.75
CA ASN A 13 13.50 -33.90 -11.37
C ASN A 13 14.74 -34.61 -10.80
N PRO A 14 15.29 -34.05 -9.71
CA PRO A 14 15.56 -34.84 -8.53
C PRO A 14 14.89 -34.19 -7.31
N SER A 15 13.81 -34.81 -6.88
CA SER A 15 13.37 -34.78 -5.49
C SER A 15 14.47 -35.39 -4.63
N GLU A 16 15.33 -34.56 -4.02
CA GLU A 16 16.14 -34.97 -2.88
C GLU A 16 16.19 -33.87 -1.81
N VAL A 17 15.37 -34.11 -0.77
CA VAL A 17 15.69 -34.02 0.66
C VAL A 17 16.33 -32.73 1.17
N SER A 18 15.51 -31.88 1.81
CA SER A 18 15.85 -31.38 3.14
C SER A 18 14.57 -30.96 3.87
N SER A 19 13.95 -31.93 4.54
CA SER A 19 12.95 -31.64 5.57
C SER A 19 13.68 -31.23 6.84
N PRO A 20 13.50 -30.01 7.38
CA PRO A 20 13.73 -29.81 8.80
C PRO A 20 12.62 -30.54 9.60
N PRO A 21 12.93 -31.02 10.82
CA PRO A 21 12.02 -31.86 11.60
C PRO A 21 10.71 -31.14 11.96
N PRO A 22 9.61 -31.88 12.20
CA PRO A 22 8.37 -31.30 12.69
C PRO A 22 8.58 -30.89 14.14
N LEU A 23 8.61 -29.59 14.41
CA LEU A 23 8.46 -29.08 15.76
C LEU A 23 6.97 -29.06 16.10
N SER A 24 6.65 -29.83 17.14
CA SER A 24 5.34 -30.13 17.71
C SER A 24 4.46 -28.90 18.01
N PRO A 25 3.12 -29.10 18.07
CA PRO A 25 2.14 -28.02 18.16
C PRO A 25 2.02 -27.50 19.61
N ALA A 26 2.52 -26.29 19.86
CA ALA A 26 2.21 -25.53 21.06
C ALA A 26 1.24 -24.39 20.72
N LYS A 27 -0.03 -24.69 20.94
CA LYS A 27 -1.15 -23.76 21.07
C LYS A 27 -0.77 -22.57 21.95
N SER A 28 -0.62 -21.37 21.37
CA SER A 28 -0.87 -20.10 22.08
C SER A 28 -0.90 -18.92 21.11
N ALA A 29 -2.04 -18.22 21.11
CA ALA A 29 -2.30 -16.90 20.55
C ALA A 29 -1.91 -16.67 19.09
N GLU A 30 -2.87 -17.01 18.22
CA GLU A 30 -3.09 -16.43 16.91
C GLU A 30 -3.23 -14.90 17.04
N GLU A 31 -2.20 -14.15 16.64
CA GLU A 31 -2.29 -12.70 16.47
C GLU A 31 -2.16 -12.37 14.98
N VAL A 32 -3.34 -12.31 14.36
CA VAL A 32 -3.75 -11.49 13.21
C VAL A 32 -2.77 -11.32 12.03
N PRO A 33 -3.12 -11.91 10.88
CA PRO A 33 -3.00 -11.23 9.62
C PRO A 33 -4.41 -10.88 9.16
N ALA A 34 -5.09 -10.00 9.91
CA ALA A 34 -6.13 -9.20 9.29
C ALA A 34 -5.36 -8.27 8.36
N GLU A 35 -5.23 -8.69 7.11
CA GLU A 35 -4.94 -7.89 5.93
C GLU A 35 -5.67 -6.56 6.12
N SER A 36 -4.97 -5.59 6.71
CA SER A 36 -5.54 -4.30 7.05
C SER A 36 -6.01 -3.75 5.74
N ALA A 37 -7.34 -3.65 5.61
CA ALA A 37 -7.99 -2.97 4.51
C ALA A 37 -7.15 -1.73 4.24
N ALA A 38 -6.39 -1.74 3.15
CA ALA A 38 -5.87 -0.53 2.60
C ALA A 38 -7.14 0.17 2.15
N GLU A 39 -7.78 0.89 3.08
CA GLU A 39 -8.73 1.93 2.78
C GLU A 39 -8.02 2.73 1.70
N GLU A 40 -8.48 2.54 0.46
CA GLU A 40 -7.75 2.92 -0.74
C GLU A 40 -7.59 4.43 -0.69
N LEU A 41 -6.50 4.89 -0.08
CA LEU A 41 -6.28 6.27 0.25
C LEU A 41 -6.09 6.98 -1.08
N VAL A 42 -7.11 7.70 -1.50
CA VAL A 42 -7.21 8.24 -2.86
C VAL A 42 -6.32 9.48 -3.00
N ALA A 43 -6.10 10.19 -1.90
CA ALA A 43 -5.25 11.37 -1.88
C ALA A 43 -4.54 11.58 -0.55
N TYR A 44 -3.23 11.81 -0.61
CA TYR A 44 -2.40 12.15 0.53
C TYR A 44 -1.69 13.49 0.29
N LEU A 45 -1.88 14.43 1.21
CA LEU A 45 -1.16 15.70 1.26
C LEU A 45 -0.10 15.61 2.34
N TYR A 46 1.17 15.54 1.95
CA TYR A 46 2.29 15.43 2.88
C TYR A 46 2.60 16.75 3.59
N LYS A 47 3.29 16.62 4.73
CA LYS A 47 3.89 17.75 5.45
C LYS A 47 4.75 18.59 4.52
N GLY A 48 4.52 19.90 4.52
CA GLY A 48 5.21 20.86 3.62
C GLY A 48 4.61 20.99 2.22
N SER A 49 3.63 20.15 1.83
CA SER A 49 2.85 20.40 0.62
C SER A 49 1.79 21.46 0.88
N ARG A 50 1.69 22.42 -0.04
CA ARG A 50 0.66 23.45 0.00
C ARG A 50 -0.17 23.41 -1.27
N VAL A 51 -1.49 23.34 -1.12
CA VAL A 51 -2.45 23.42 -2.21
C VAL A 51 -3.28 24.70 -2.07
N THR A 52 -3.45 25.42 -3.18
CA THR A 52 -4.30 26.60 -3.26
C THR A 52 -5.31 26.44 -4.40
N GLY A 53 -6.58 26.76 -4.13
CA GLY A 53 -7.65 26.71 -5.14
C GLY A 53 -8.80 25.79 -4.75
N GLN A 54 -9.36 25.07 -5.72
CA GLN A 54 -10.45 24.13 -5.50
C GLN A 54 -9.92 22.70 -5.57
N LEU A 55 -10.15 21.93 -4.50
CA LEU A 55 -9.70 20.55 -4.38
C LEU A 55 -10.90 19.64 -4.14
N THR A 56 -11.08 18.64 -4.99
CA THR A 56 -12.17 17.67 -4.87
C THR A 56 -11.60 16.29 -4.58
N PHE A 57 -11.97 15.73 -3.43
CA PHE A 57 -11.61 14.39 -3.00
C PHE A 57 -12.78 13.44 -3.25
N HIS A 58 -12.55 12.40 -4.05
CA HIS A 58 -13.48 11.30 -4.26
C HIS A 58 -12.97 10.08 -3.50
N GLY A 59 -13.43 9.86 -2.27
CA GLY A 59 -12.99 8.77 -1.40
C GLY A 59 -12.16 9.22 -0.20
N PRO A 60 -11.57 8.27 0.55
CA PRO A 60 -10.81 8.59 1.75
C PRO A 60 -9.52 9.35 1.41
N GLY A 61 -9.34 10.51 2.05
CA GLY A 61 -8.19 11.39 1.86
C GLY A 61 -7.51 11.72 3.18
N ARG A 62 -6.21 12.00 3.13
CA ARG A 62 -5.46 12.48 4.29
C ARG A 62 -4.69 13.76 4.00
N ILE A 63 -4.82 14.73 4.88
CA ILE A 63 -4.16 16.03 4.79
C ILE A 63 -3.24 16.20 5.99
N ASP A 64 -1.94 16.20 5.76
CA ASP A 64 -0.87 16.50 6.72
C ASP A 64 -0.12 17.82 6.32
N GLY A 65 -0.62 18.56 5.32
CA GLY A 65 -0.04 19.79 4.77
C GLY A 65 -0.95 21.02 4.88
N SER A 66 -0.70 22.04 4.06
CA SER A 66 -1.48 23.28 4.04
C SER A 66 -2.47 23.31 2.86
N VAL A 67 -3.74 23.61 3.11
CA VAL A 67 -4.77 23.72 2.08
C VAL A 67 -5.50 25.05 2.22
N ASP A 68 -5.59 25.82 1.13
CA ASP A 68 -6.23 27.13 1.10
C ASP A 68 -7.18 27.23 -0.09
N GLY A 69 -8.42 27.68 0.14
CA GLY A 69 -9.44 27.83 -0.91
C GLY A 69 -10.73 27.06 -0.63
N GLU A 70 -11.07 26.08 -1.46
CA GLU A 70 -12.30 25.28 -1.36
C GLU A 70 -11.99 23.79 -1.45
N VAL A 71 -12.54 22.98 -0.54
CA VAL A 71 -12.28 21.55 -0.41
C VAL A 71 -13.62 20.82 -0.41
N LEU A 72 -13.90 20.09 -1.49
CA LEU A 72 -15.04 19.19 -1.56
C LEU A 72 -14.59 17.77 -1.23
N CYS A 73 -15.12 17.19 -0.16
CA CYS A 73 -14.83 15.81 0.23
C CYS A 73 -16.05 14.91 0.10
N HIS A 74 -15.96 13.92 -0.79
CA HIS A 74 -16.94 12.84 -0.93
C HIS A 74 -16.40 11.59 -0.26
N GLY A 75 -16.37 11.58 1.08
CA GLY A 75 -15.88 10.45 1.87
C GLY A 75 -15.29 10.86 3.20
N VAL A 76 -14.33 10.07 3.67
CA VAL A 76 -13.63 10.30 4.95
C VAL A 76 -12.38 11.16 4.70
N LEU A 77 -12.31 12.33 5.33
CA LEU A 77 -11.12 13.16 5.29
C LEU A 77 -10.42 13.13 6.65
N THR A 78 -9.21 12.60 6.69
CA THR A 78 -8.37 12.58 7.89
C THR A 78 -7.42 13.77 7.86
N ILE A 79 -7.52 14.66 8.85
CA ILE A 79 -6.61 15.79 9.00
C ILE A 79 -5.53 15.40 10.02
N GLY A 80 -4.27 15.47 9.61
CA GLY A 80 -3.10 15.23 10.43
C GLY A 80 -2.86 16.37 11.42
N GLU A 81 -2.13 16.08 12.50
CA GLU A 81 -1.96 16.99 13.64
C GLU A 81 -1.26 18.31 13.28
N GLU A 82 -0.37 18.29 12.27
CA GLU A 82 0.34 19.48 11.75
C GLU A 82 -0.31 20.10 10.51
N ALA A 83 -1.49 19.64 10.10
CA ALA A 83 -2.15 20.14 8.90
C ALA A 83 -2.81 21.50 9.14
N GLU A 84 -2.71 22.40 8.16
CA GLU A 84 -3.36 23.72 8.22
C GLU A 84 -4.38 23.85 7.08
N VAL A 85 -5.67 23.72 7.40
CA VAL A 85 -6.75 23.84 6.42
C VAL A 85 -7.45 25.20 6.55
N ARG A 86 -7.17 26.09 5.61
CA ARG A 86 -7.81 27.40 5.40
C ARG A 86 -8.72 27.36 4.18
N ALA A 87 -9.60 26.38 4.14
CA ALA A 87 -10.51 26.20 3.03
C ALA A 87 -11.98 26.19 3.50
N ARG A 88 -12.89 26.50 2.58
CA ARG A 88 -14.31 26.17 2.74
C ARG A 88 -14.49 24.68 2.47
N ILE A 89 -15.03 23.97 3.46
CA ILE A 89 -15.32 22.53 3.39
C ILE A 89 -16.83 22.35 3.29
#